data_AF-A0A2E1MYP8-F1
#
_entry.id   AF-A0A2E1MYP8-F1
#
_cell.length_a   1.000
_cell.length_b   1.000
_cell.length_c   1.000
_cell.angle_alpha   90.00
_cell.angle_beta   90.00
_cell.angle_gamma   90.00
#
_symmetry.space_group_name_H-M   'P 1'
#
loop_
_entity.id
_entity.type
_entity.pdbx_description
1 polymer ?
#
loop_
_entity_poly.entity_id
_entity_poly.type
_entity_poly.pdbx_seq_one_letter_code
_entity_poly.pdbx_strand_id
1 'polypeptide(L)'
;MNKTSMYMLFLFICSCTTDIIDSVVTNDFNKESVDWFYNVDEQSLFIQIDTKEISHSSLELKLDPIDLDFYTVIDNEDNDIIQGNGIYSVLIDNIAYQDNLYVLFINLKDDDNIIDEIVYDINFNAPLIVVDSTYPNIPLTHSLSDNLETLFKMVIAIEDEDGRQDIDYIRFYIKKVDFYNAEMIDGDCVYEQVVDQEYAFDPTWELNYIGLNSLSQYVYKVEIPMKPIQTSTVCGGFGTFKVKFEVKDQKGFIDVLEYQDIIEICAGECQ
;
A
#
# COMPACT_ATOMS: atom_id res chain seq x y z
N MET A 1 21.72 -2.42 -18.81
CA MET A 1 20.69 -1.48 -19.28
C MET A 1 19.68 -1.34 -18.16
N ASN A 2 19.59 -0.13 -17.61
CA ASN A 2 19.12 0.18 -16.26
C ASN A 2 17.62 0.02 -16.09
N LYS A 3 17.20 -0.78 -15.09
CA LYS A 3 15.82 -0.83 -14.56
C LYS A 3 15.43 0.44 -13.79
N THR A 4 16.41 1.23 -13.35
CA THR A 4 16.22 2.50 -12.62
C THR A 4 15.60 3.61 -13.48
N SER A 5 15.69 3.51 -14.81
CA SER A 5 15.19 4.57 -15.70
C SER A 5 13.69 4.48 -16.00
N MET A 6 13.02 3.38 -15.61
CA MET A 6 11.63 3.12 -16.02
C MET A 6 10.61 3.50 -14.95
N TYR A 7 10.98 3.51 -13.67
CA TYR A 7 10.08 3.92 -12.58
C TYR A 7 9.94 5.44 -12.44
N MET A 8 10.97 6.20 -12.81
CA MET A 8 10.92 7.67 -12.78
C MET A 8 9.94 8.26 -13.82
N LEU A 9 9.60 7.51 -14.88
CA LEU A 9 8.73 7.99 -15.96
C LEU A 9 7.23 7.91 -15.61
N PHE A 10 6.84 7.09 -14.62
CA PHE A 10 5.43 6.91 -14.25
C PHE A 10 4.90 7.98 -13.29
N LEU A 11 5.79 8.60 -12.50
CA LEU A 11 5.46 9.72 -11.60
C LEU A 11 5.19 11.05 -12.36
N PHE A 12 5.64 11.18 -13.61
CA PHE A 12 5.51 12.42 -14.39
C PHE A 12 4.11 12.68 -14.99
N ILE A 13 3.17 11.72 -14.94
CA ILE A 13 1.94 11.79 -15.75
C ILE A 13 0.74 12.42 -14.99
N CYS A 14 0.86 12.74 -13.70
CA CYS A 14 -0.27 13.30 -12.91
C CYS A 14 -0.34 14.84 -12.83
N SER A 15 0.47 15.59 -13.58
CA SER A 15 0.39 17.06 -13.60
C SER A 15 -0.85 17.55 -14.37
N CYS A 16 -1.92 17.88 -13.64
CA CYS A 16 -3.13 18.48 -14.19
C CYS A 16 -2.88 19.89 -14.73
N THR A 17 -3.46 20.17 -15.90
CA THR A 17 -3.55 21.50 -16.52
C THR A 17 -4.90 22.13 -16.19
N THR A 18 -4.93 23.32 -15.58
CA THR A 18 -6.09 24.22 -15.66
C THR A 18 -5.67 25.69 -15.62
N ASP A 19 -6.45 26.49 -16.35
CA ASP A 19 -6.21 27.85 -16.82
C ASP A 19 -6.19 28.98 -15.77
N ILE A 20 -5.51 30.06 -16.18
CA ILE A 20 -5.33 31.37 -15.53
C ILE A 20 -6.67 32.12 -15.39
N ILE A 21 -7.01 32.54 -14.16
CA ILE A 21 -7.91 33.66 -13.88
C ILE A 21 -7.29 34.54 -12.79
N ASP A 22 -7.06 35.80 -13.15
CA ASP A 22 -6.54 36.88 -12.30
C ASP A 22 -7.55 37.16 -11.17
N SER A 23 -7.20 36.81 -9.93
CA SER A 23 -7.99 37.17 -8.74
C SER A 23 -7.07 37.40 -7.54
N VAL A 24 -7.53 38.29 -6.65
CA VAL A 24 -6.89 38.75 -5.41
C VAL A 24 -6.03 37.65 -4.78
N VAL A 25 -4.72 37.89 -4.64
CA VAL A 25 -3.76 36.96 -4.01
C VAL A 25 -4.13 36.80 -2.53
N THR A 26 -4.97 35.82 -2.24
CA THR A 26 -4.96 35.14 -0.95
C THR A 26 -3.86 34.10 -1.04
N ASN A 27 -2.85 34.16 -0.18
CA ASN A 27 -1.89 33.06 -0.06
C ASN A 27 -2.67 31.84 0.45
N ASP A 28 -3.07 30.96 -0.46
CA ASP A 28 -3.77 29.70 -0.18
C ASP A 28 -2.80 28.56 0.18
N PHE A 29 -1.52 28.88 0.38
CA PHE A 29 -0.50 27.93 0.81
C PHE A 29 -0.90 27.33 2.17
N ASN A 30 -1.08 26.02 2.20
CA ASN A 30 -1.61 25.33 3.37
C ASN A 30 -1.02 23.91 3.48
N LYS A 31 -1.47 23.11 4.45
CA LYS A 31 -0.95 21.75 4.67
C LYS A 31 -1.15 20.82 3.46
N GLU A 32 -2.16 21.05 2.63
CA GLU A 32 -2.42 20.29 1.40
C GLU A 32 -1.37 20.59 0.31
N SER A 33 -0.61 21.68 0.44
CA SER A 33 0.51 22.00 -0.44
C SER A 33 1.74 21.13 -0.16
N VAL A 34 1.73 20.31 0.91
CA VAL A 34 2.85 19.45 1.31
C VAL A 34 2.50 17.99 1.06
N ASP A 35 3.33 17.32 0.27
CA ASP A 35 3.29 15.88 0.09
C ASP A 35 4.63 15.25 0.47
N TRP A 36 4.62 13.98 0.87
CA TRP A 36 5.83 13.27 1.23
C TRP A 36 5.70 11.77 0.98
N PHE A 37 6.82 11.10 0.77
CA PHE A 37 6.93 9.66 0.53
C PHE A 37 8.15 9.11 1.25
N TYR A 38 8.05 7.91 1.82
CA TYR A 38 9.16 7.30 2.53
C TYR A 38 9.54 5.97 1.89
N ASN A 39 10.81 5.83 1.52
CA ASN A 39 11.37 4.57 1.06
C ASN A 39 12.00 3.83 2.23
N VAL A 40 11.31 2.80 2.71
CA VAL A 40 11.76 1.97 3.85
C VAL A 40 13.08 1.24 3.54
N ASP A 41 13.27 0.78 2.30
CA ASP A 41 14.46 0.01 1.91
C ASP A 41 15.72 0.88 1.88
N GLU A 42 15.57 2.14 1.45
CA GLU A 42 16.67 3.10 1.33
C GLU A 42 16.78 4.03 2.54
N GLN A 43 15.81 3.99 3.46
CA GLN A 43 15.67 4.92 4.58
C GLN A 43 15.73 6.38 4.14
N SER A 44 14.98 6.71 3.08
CA SER A 44 14.95 8.05 2.49
C SER A 44 13.56 8.65 2.48
N LEU A 45 13.48 9.93 2.86
CA LEU A 45 12.26 10.73 2.89
C LEU A 45 12.28 11.71 1.72
N PHE A 46 11.30 11.60 0.84
CA PHE A 46 11.08 12.54 -0.25
C PHE A 46 9.95 13.48 0.14
N ILE A 47 10.20 14.79 0.11
CA ILE A 47 9.21 15.83 0.43
C ILE A 47 8.99 16.68 -0.81
N GLN A 48 7.74 16.98 -1.11
CA GLN A 48 7.31 17.87 -2.17
C GLN A 48 6.43 18.97 -1.62
N ILE A 49 6.67 20.20 -2.08
CA ILE A 49 5.91 21.37 -1.65
C ILE A 49 5.48 22.14 -2.89
N ASP A 50 4.18 22.29 -3.11
CA ASP A 50 3.65 23.13 -4.20
C ASP A 50 3.93 24.61 -3.88
N THR A 51 4.79 25.23 -4.70
CA THR A 51 5.23 26.62 -4.54
C THR A 51 4.56 27.56 -5.53
N LYS A 52 3.65 27.08 -6.41
CA LYS A 52 3.04 27.90 -7.47
C LYS A 52 2.25 29.09 -6.94
N GLU A 53 1.59 28.89 -5.80
CA GLU A 53 0.79 29.93 -5.14
C GLU A 53 1.63 30.90 -4.30
N ILE A 54 2.95 30.66 -4.17
CA ILE A 54 3.88 31.52 -3.45
C ILE A 54 4.37 32.62 -4.40
N SER A 55 3.50 33.59 -4.68
CA SER A 55 3.91 34.77 -5.45
C SER A 55 4.51 35.81 -4.49
N HIS A 56 5.82 36.09 -4.59
CA HIS A 56 6.56 37.17 -3.92
C HIS A 56 7.08 36.92 -2.49
N SER A 57 6.82 35.74 -1.92
CA SER A 57 7.35 35.38 -0.59
C SER A 57 8.52 34.39 -0.70
N SER A 58 9.44 34.41 0.26
CA SER A 58 10.44 33.36 0.41
C SER A 58 9.88 32.26 1.32
N LEU A 59 10.23 31.02 1.01
CA LEU A 59 9.86 29.86 1.80
C LEU A 59 11.08 29.42 2.62
N GLU A 60 10.92 29.18 3.91
CA GLU A 60 11.94 28.60 4.76
C GLU A 60 11.45 27.30 5.38
N LEU A 61 12.30 26.27 5.34
CA LEU A 61 11.99 24.94 5.87
C LEU A 61 12.92 24.57 7.00
N LYS A 62 12.40 23.78 7.94
CA LYS A 62 13.18 23.06 8.94
C LYS A 62 12.51 21.73 9.22
N LEU A 63 13.22 20.63 9.06
CA LEU A 63 12.74 19.30 9.44
C LEU A 63 13.33 18.87 10.78
N ASP A 64 12.53 18.90 11.84
CA ASP A 64 12.96 18.38 13.14
C ASP A 64 12.87 16.84 13.18
N PRO A 65 13.84 16.15 13.83
CA PRO A 65 14.99 16.66 14.57
C PRO A 65 16.29 16.75 13.74
N ILE A 66 16.19 16.79 12.42
CA ILE A 66 17.35 16.66 11.50
C ILE A 66 18.06 18.01 11.35
N ASP A 67 17.28 19.03 11.07
CA ASP A 67 17.77 20.37 10.81
C ASP A 67 17.86 21.15 12.12
N LEU A 68 19.02 21.76 12.35
CA LEU A 68 19.22 22.63 13.52
C LEU A 68 18.55 23.99 13.33
N ASP A 69 18.49 24.48 12.11
CA ASP A 69 18.00 25.82 11.73
C ASP A 69 17.17 25.76 10.44
N PHE A 70 16.40 26.83 10.20
CA PHE A 70 15.68 27.01 8.94
C PHE A 70 16.63 27.28 7.78
N TYR A 71 16.30 26.74 6.61
CA TYR A 71 16.97 27.05 5.35
C TYR A 71 15.96 27.54 4.30
N THR A 72 16.40 28.47 3.45
CA THR A 72 15.56 29.04 2.39
C THR A 72 15.41 28.08 1.22
N VAL A 73 14.18 27.97 0.73
CA VAL A 73 13.80 27.20 -0.46
C VAL A 73 13.61 28.12 -1.65
N ILE A 74 14.20 27.72 -2.76
CA ILE A 74 14.09 28.42 -4.04
C ILE A 74 13.87 27.36 -5.13
N ASP A 75 12.69 27.35 -5.76
CA ASP A 75 12.22 26.41 -6.82
C ASP A 75 13.09 26.39 -8.10
N ASN A 76 14.15 27.19 -8.13
CA ASN A 76 15.06 27.35 -9.28
C ASN A 76 16.55 27.27 -8.90
N GLU A 77 16.89 26.74 -7.72
CA GLU A 77 18.28 26.56 -7.28
C GLU A 77 18.66 25.07 -7.07
N ASP A 78 19.95 24.83 -6.79
CA ASP A 78 20.61 23.52 -6.81
C ASP A 78 20.02 22.45 -5.86
N ASN A 79 19.16 22.84 -4.92
CA ASN A 79 18.59 21.93 -3.91
C ASN A 79 17.19 21.41 -4.27
N ASP A 80 16.63 21.81 -5.41
CA ASP A 80 15.40 21.23 -5.94
C ASP A 80 15.70 20.12 -6.94
N ILE A 81 15.14 18.93 -6.68
CA ILE A 81 15.32 17.76 -7.54
C ILE A 81 14.66 17.97 -8.92
N ILE A 82 13.54 18.71 -9.01
CA ILE A 82 12.83 18.95 -10.27
C ILE A 82 12.55 20.44 -10.45
N GLN A 83 13.58 21.17 -10.89
CA GLN A 83 13.53 22.62 -11.06
C GLN A 83 12.43 23.13 -12.01
N GLY A 84 11.83 24.26 -11.65
CA GLY A 84 11.00 25.09 -12.53
C GLY A 84 9.62 24.51 -12.87
N ASN A 85 9.11 23.58 -12.06
CA ASN A 85 7.76 23.04 -12.19
C ASN A 85 6.79 23.65 -11.16
N GLY A 86 7.25 24.55 -10.29
CA GLY A 86 6.47 25.10 -9.18
C GLY A 86 6.25 24.12 -8.03
N ILE A 87 7.12 23.12 -7.88
CA ILE A 87 7.09 22.12 -6.82
C ILE A 87 8.51 21.92 -6.31
N TYR A 88 8.80 22.48 -5.14
CA TYR A 88 10.07 22.22 -4.48
C TYR A 88 10.11 20.76 -4.02
N SER A 89 11.14 20.03 -4.46
CA SER A 89 11.29 18.61 -4.18
C SER A 89 12.66 18.31 -3.55
N VAL A 90 12.68 17.69 -2.36
CA VAL A 90 13.91 17.33 -1.65
C VAL A 90 13.91 15.87 -1.21
N LEU A 91 15.07 15.22 -1.30
CA LEU A 91 15.31 13.87 -0.81
C LEU A 91 16.28 13.93 0.37
N ILE A 92 15.87 13.34 1.49
CA ILE A 92 16.65 13.32 2.72
C ILE A 92 16.95 11.87 3.06
N ASP A 93 18.23 11.52 3.08
CA ASP A 93 18.70 10.15 3.34
C ASP A 93 18.97 9.90 4.82
N ASN A 94 19.03 8.61 5.22
CA ASN A 94 19.31 8.15 6.58
C ASN A 94 18.22 8.56 7.60
N ILE A 95 16.98 8.57 7.15
CA ILE A 95 15.79 8.82 7.95
C ILE A 95 15.35 7.51 8.57
N ALA A 96 15.51 7.37 9.89
CA ALA A 96 15.18 6.12 10.56
C ALA A 96 13.67 5.94 10.73
N TYR A 97 13.14 4.83 10.23
CA TYR A 97 11.82 4.30 10.57
C TYR A 97 11.83 3.74 12.00
N GLN A 98 11.75 4.60 13.01
CA GLN A 98 11.59 4.21 14.40
C GLN A 98 10.86 5.31 15.15
N ASP A 99 9.56 5.15 15.45
CA ASP A 99 8.70 5.94 16.37
C ASP A 99 8.92 7.48 16.43
N ASN A 100 9.62 8.04 15.45
CA ASN A 100 10.07 9.41 15.44
C ASN A 100 9.04 10.18 14.66
N LEU A 101 8.31 11.02 15.37
CA LEU A 101 7.55 12.11 14.79
C LEU A 101 8.55 13.08 14.15
N TYR A 102 8.56 13.14 12.83
CA TYR A 102 9.26 14.20 12.11
C TYR A 102 8.32 15.37 11.95
N VAL A 103 8.80 16.59 12.20
CA VAL A 103 7.97 17.79 12.08
C VAL A 103 8.62 18.72 11.08
N LEU A 104 7.91 18.95 9.98
CA LEU A 104 8.30 19.93 8.97
C LEU A 104 7.69 21.27 9.35
N PHE A 105 8.56 22.21 9.71
CA PHE A 105 8.21 23.61 9.89
C PHE A 105 8.42 24.34 8.59
N ILE A 106 7.43 25.12 8.19
CA ILE A 106 7.44 25.91 6.96
C ILE A 106 7.07 27.34 7.31
N ASN A 107 8.00 28.26 7.12
CA ASN A 107 7.76 29.69 7.26
C ASN A 107 7.62 30.32 5.89
N LEU A 108 6.50 30.98 5.68
CA LEU A 108 6.34 31.88 4.55
C LEU A 108 6.77 33.28 4.99
N LYS A 109 7.70 33.89 4.26
CA LYS A 109 8.27 35.20 4.59
C LYS A 109 8.03 36.23 3.50
N ASP A 110 7.67 37.43 3.91
CA ASP A 110 7.73 38.64 3.09
C ASP A 110 8.86 39.53 3.65
N ASP A 111 9.93 39.67 2.87
CA ASP A 111 11.24 40.14 3.35
C ASP A 111 11.74 39.35 4.58
N ASP A 112 11.85 40.02 5.74
CA ASP A 112 12.29 39.43 7.01
C ASP A 112 11.12 39.05 7.95
N ASN A 113 9.87 39.30 7.54
CA ASN A 113 8.70 39.04 8.38
C ASN A 113 8.07 37.69 8.02
N ILE A 114 7.84 36.85 9.02
CA ILE A 114 7.03 35.63 8.86
C ILE A 114 5.57 36.07 8.69
N ILE A 115 5.00 35.76 7.54
CA ILE A 115 3.59 36.04 7.22
C ILE A 115 2.70 34.83 7.46
N ASP A 116 3.26 33.62 7.41
CA ASP A 116 2.56 32.39 7.78
C ASP A 116 3.53 31.32 8.31
N GLU A 117 3.03 30.47 9.20
CA GLU A 117 3.77 29.36 9.79
C GLU A 117 2.92 28.08 9.70
N ILE A 118 3.44 27.10 8.97
CA ILE A 118 2.82 25.79 8.84
C ILE A 118 3.69 24.77 9.56
N VAL A 119 3.04 24.04 10.46
CA VAL A 119 3.62 22.89 11.15
C VAL A 119 2.96 21.63 10.58
N TYR A 120 3.77 20.79 9.94
CA TYR A 120 3.32 19.56 9.29
C TYR A 120 3.98 18.35 9.93
N ASP A 121 3.14 17.47 10.48
CA ASP A 121 3.59 16.22 11.09
C ASP A 121 3.80 15.14 10.02
N ILE A 122 5.01 14.62 9.92
CA ILE A 122 5.37 13.48 9.08
C ILE A 122 5.40 12.25 9.97
N ASN A 123 4.37 11.42 9.81
CA ASN A 123 4.17 10.20 10.58
C ASN A 123 4.36 8.98 9.69
N PHE A 124 5.26 8.10 10.08
CA PHE A 124 5.50 6.83 9.39
C PHE A 124 4.57 5.74 9.92
N ASN A 125 3.27 5.95 9.73
CA ASN A 125 2.26 5.02 10.19
C ASN A 125 2.03 3.98 9.10
N ALA A 126 2.57 2.78 9.28
CA ALA A 126 2.26 1.69 8.37
C ALA A 126 0.80 1.24 8.52
N PRO A 127 0.13 0.82 7.43
CA PRO A 127 -1.13 0.12 7.55
C PRO A 127 -0.90 -1.19 8.32
N LEU A 128 -1.84 -1.58 9.17
CA LEU A 128 -1.73 -2.76 10.01
C LEU A 128 -2.81 -3.78 9.66
N ILE A 129 -2.42 -5.01 9.37
CA ILE A 129 -3.35 -6.13 9.20
C ILE A 129 -3.82 -6.55 10.60
N VAL A 130 -5.12 -6.42 10.84
CA VAL A 130 -5.73 -6.69 12.15
C VAL A 130 -5.74 -8.20 12.42
N VAL A 131 -5.20 -8.58 13.58
CA VAL A 131 -5.21 -9.95 14.09
C VAL A 131 -5.96 -9.98 15.43
N ASP A 132 -7.19 -10.47 15.41
CA ASP A 132 -8.04 -10.59 16.58
C ASP A 132 -8.96 -11.82 16.49
N SER A 133 -10.01 -11.89 17.32
CA SER A 133 -10.96 -13.02 17.31
C SER A 133 -11.87 -13.07 16.07
N THR A 134 -11.90 -12.00 15.27
CA THR A 134 -12.76 -11.83 14.09
C THR A 134 -11.94 -11.89 12.80
N TYR A 135 -10.71 -11.38 12.81
CA TYR A 135 -9.84 -11.23 11.64
C TYR A 135 -8.44 -11.85 11.84
N PRO A 136 -7.82 -12.36 10.77
CA PRO A 136 -8.43 -12.61 9.47
C PRO A 136 -9.48 -13.75 9.56
N ASN A 137 -10.60 -13.60 8.85
CA ASN A 137 -11.64 -14.63 8.78
C ASN A 137 -11.39 -15.49 7.53
N ILE A 138 -10.80 -16.65 7.75
CA ILE A 138 -10.47 -17.61 6.70
C ILE A 138 -11.01 -18.98 7.11
N PRO A 139 -11.92 -19.59 6.33
CA PRO A 139 -12.35 -20.95 6.59
C PRO A 139 -11.16 -21.89 6.56
N LEU A 140 -10.97 -22.69 7.62
CA LEU A 140 -9.92 -23.70 7.68
C LEU A 140 -10.18 -24.86 6.71
N THR A 141 -11.43 -25.02 6.28
CA THR A 141 -11.88 -26.09 5.39
C THR A 141 -12.81 -25.52 4.33
N HIS A 142 -12.68 -25.98 3.08
CA HIS A 142 -13.58 -25.63 1.98
C HIS A 142 -13.97 -26.86 1.17
N SER A 143 -15.25 -27.19 1.25
CA SER A 143 -15.86 -28.32 0.55
C SER A 143 -16.30 -27.95 -0.86
N LEU A 144 -15.76 -28.65 -1.86
CA LEU A 144 -16.26 -28.56 -3.23
C LEU A 144 -17.53 -29.40 -3.39
N SER A 145 -18.54 -28.86 -4.06
CA SER A 145 -19.76 -29.57 -4.43
C SER A 145 -19.55 -30.35 -5.72
N ASP A 146 -20.08 -31.58 -5.81
CA ASP A 146 -19.90 -32.52 -6.94
C ASP A 146 -20.12 -31.92 -8.35
N ASN A 147 -20.99 -30.92 -8.49
CA ASN A 147 -21.34 -30.35 -9.80
C ASN A 147 -21.47 -28.82 -9.82
N LEU A 148 -21.19 -28.14 -8.70
CA LEU A 148 -21.44 -26.70 -8.58
C LEU A 148 -20.17 -25.96 -8.21
N GLU A 149 -20.06 -24.74 -8.73
CA GLU A 149 -19.08 -23.78 -8.27
C GLU A 149 -19.38 -23.41 -6.81
N THR A 150 -18.33 -23.39 -6.00
CA THR A 150 -18.35 -22.97 -4.60
C THR A 150 -17.43 -21.76 -4.46
N LEU A 151 -17.69 -20.88 -3.49
CA LEU A 151 -16.90 -19.67 -3.30
C LEU A 151 -16.11 -19.78 -2.00
N PHE A 152 -14.78 -19.87 -2.11
CA PHE A 152 -13.89 -19.76 -0.96
C PHE A 152 -13.71 -18.29 -0.62
N LYS A 153 -13.99 -17.91 0.64
CA LYS A 153 -14.06 -16.50 1.05
C LYS A 153 -13.00 -16.23 2.10
N MET A 154 -12.20 -15.20 1.86
CA MET A 154 -11.27 -14.67 2.86
C MET A 154 -11.65 -13.23 3.15
N VAL A 155 -11.63 -12.86 4.42
CA VAL A 155 -11.90 -11.50 4.87
C VAL A 155 -10.79 -11.05 5.80
N ILE A 156 -10.24 -9.87 5.55
CA ILE A 156 -9.26 -9.24 6.42
C ILE A 156 -9.75 -7.85 6.82
N ALA A 157 -9.25 -7.35 7.94
CA ALA A 157 -9.39 -5.95 8.33
C ALA A 157 -8.02 -5.30 8.37
N ILE A 158 -7.96 -4.04 7.96
CA ILE A 158 -6.78 -3.20 7.98
C ILE A 158 -7.08 -1.96 8.80
N GLU A 159 -6.19 -1.66 9.73
CA GLU A 159 -6.14 -0.40 10.45
C GLU A 159 -5.18 0.54 9.72
N ASP A 160 -5.72 1.66 9.28
CA ASP A 160 -4.96 2.72 8.62
C ASP A 160 -4.85 3.87 9.62
N GLU A 161 -3.76 3.86 10.40
CA GLU A 161 -3.59 4.72 11.58
C GLU A 161 -3.47 6.21 11.23
N ASP A 162 -3.16 6.56 9.98
CA ASP A 162 -3.06 7.97 9.55
C ASP A 162 -4.40 8.54 9.05
N GLY A 163 -5.41 7.69 8.85
CA GLY A 163 -6.76 8.05 8.45
C GLY A 163 -6.89 8.62 7.04
N ARG A 164 -5.88 8.48 6.18
CA ARG A 164 -5.86 9.07 4.83
C ARG A 164 -6.60 8.23 3.79
N GLN A 165 -7.03 7.02 4.13
CA GLN A 165 -7.70 6.09 3.22
C GLN A 165 -6.83 5.79 1.98
N ASP A 166 -5.53 5.65 2.16
CA ASP A 166 -4.55 5.66 1.07
C ASP A 166 -3.92 4.28 0.83
N ILE A 167 -4.62 3.20 1.20
CA ILE A 167 -4.22 1.83 0.84
C ILE A 167 -4.05 1.71 -0.69
N ASP A 168 -2.82 1.44 -1.14
CA ASP A 168 -2.45 1.25 -2.55
C ASP A 168 -2.88 -0.14 -3.02
N TYR A 169 -2.47 -1.18 -2.30
CA TYR A 169 -2.87 -2.54 -2.62
C TYR A 169 -2.95 -3.47 -1.42
N ILE A 170 -3.67 -4.57 -1.64
CA ILE A 170 -3.68 -5.73 -0.77
C ILE A 170 -3.48 -6.96 -1.64
N ARG A 171 -2.47 -7.76 -1.30
CA ARG A 171 -2.15 -9.02 -1.96
C ARG A 171 -2.30 -10.17 -0.99
N PHE A 172 -2.70 -11.31 -1.52
CA PHE A 172 -2.55 -12.58 -0.83
C PHE A 172 -1.66 -13.50 -1.65
N TYR A 173 -0.89 -14.32 -0.95
CA TYR A 173 0.00 -15.30 -1.52
C TYR A 173 -0.41 -16.67 -1.03
N ILE A 174 -0.34 -17.67 -1.89
CA ILE A 174 -0.64 -19.06 -1.56
C ILE A 174 0.66 -19.86 -1.58
N LYS A 175 0.88 -20.66 -0.54
CA LYS A 175 1.90 -21.70 -0.51
C LYS A 175 1.23 -23.06 -0.44
N LYS A 176 1.48 -23.91 -1.44
CA LYS A 176 1.00 -25.29 -1.45
C LYS A 176 1.75 -26.09 -0.39
N VAL A 177 1.04 -26.88 0.43
CA VAL A 177 1.65 -27.73 1.46
C VAL A 177 1.62 -29.17 1.00
N ASP A 178 0.43 -29.77 0.96
CA ASP A 178 0.23 -31.15 0.49
C ASP A 178 -1.00 -31.22 -0.41
N PHE A 179 -0.83 -31.69 -1.64
CA PHE A 179 -1.94 -31.96 -2.56
C PHE A 179 -2.11 -33.47 -2.70
N TYR A 180 -3.34 -33.94 -2.54
CA TYR A 180 -3.66 -35.36 -2.51
C TYR A 180 -4.37 -35.79 -3.80
N ASN A 181 -4.23 -37.08 -4.13
CA ASN A 181 -5.04 -37.70 -5.17
C ASN A 181 -6.50 -37.74 -4.69
N ALA A 182 -7.42 -37.26 -5.53
CA ALA A 182 -8.85 -37.36 -5.29
C ALA A 182 -9.49 -38.33 -6.29
N GLU A 183 -10.51 -39.05 -5.84
CA GLU A 183 -11.40 -39.82 -6.71
C GLU A 183 -12.26 -38.84 -7.51
N MET A 184 -12.14 -38.83 -8.84
CA MET A 184 -13.06 -38.08 -9.69
C MET A 184 -14.40 -38.82 -9.80
N ILE A 185 -15.45 -38.09 -10.18
CA ILE A 185 -16.74 -38.69 -10.56
C ILE A 185 -16.56 -39.70 -11.72
N ASP A 186 -15.49 -39.59 -12.54
CA ASP A 186 -15.11 -40.51 -13.64
C ASP A 186 -13.57 -40.69 -13.82
N GLY A 187 -12.85 -41.15 -12.79
CA GLY A 187 -11.43 -41.59 -12.87
C GLY A 187 -10.52 -41.09 -11.74
N ASP A 188 -9.21 -41.28 -11.88
CA ASP A 188 -8.22 -40.84 -10.86
C ASP A 188 -7.46 -39.59 -11.32
N CYS A 189 -7.40 -38.55 -10.48
CA CYS A 189 -6.44 -37.47 -10.64
C CYS A 189 -5.17 -37.82 -9.87
N VAL A 190 -4.08 -38.04 -10.62
CA VAL A 190 -2.76 -38.26 -10.06
C VAL A 190 -2.03 -36.92 -10.02
N TYR A 191 -1.89 -36.36 -8.82
CA TYR A 191 -1.02 -35.21 -8.61
C TYR A 191 0.40 -35.71 -8.34
N GLU A 192 1.38 -35.11 -9.01
CA GLU A 192 2.73 -35.11 -8.44
C GLU A 192 2.66 -34.36 -7.12
N GLN A 193 3.31 -34.87 -6.08
CA GLN A 193 3.38 -34.19 -4.79
C GLN A 193 4.15 -32.88 -4.99
N VAL A 194 3.42 -31.79 -5.22
CA VAL A 194 4.01 -30.46 -5.38
C VAL A 194 4.30 -29.92 -3.99
N VAL A 195 5.49 -30.20 -3.49
CA VAL A 195 6.06 -29.51 -2.32
C VAL A 195 6.68 -28.21 -2.84
N ASP A 196 5.84 -27.25 -3.21
CA ASP A 196 6.35 -25.92 -3.56
C ASP A 196 6.69 -25.19 -2.26
N GLN A 197 7.96 -24.84 -2.08
CA GLN A 197 8.40 -24.25 -0.82
C GLN A 197 8.13 -22.75 -0.72
N GLU A 198 7.75 -22.11 -1.82
CA GLU A 198 7.61 -20.66 -1.90
C GLU A 198 6.14 -20.21 -2.00
N TYR A 199 5.89 -19.01 -1.48
CA TYR A 199 4.61 -18.32 -1.61
C TYR A 199 4.50 -17.74 -3.02
N ALA A 200 3.46 -18.11 -3.75
CA ALA A 200 3.15 -17.55 -5.06
C ALA A 200 2.02 -16.52 -4.96
N PHE A 201 2.21 -15.37 -5.59
CA PHE A 201 1.15 -14.38 -5.78
C PHE A 201 0.27 -14.79 -6.96
N ASP A 202 -1.05 -14.74 -6.77
CA ASP A 202 -2.01 -14.90 -7.86
C ASP A 202 -2.74 -13.57 -8.10
N PRO A 203 -2.43 -12.85 -9.20
CA PRO A 203 -3.07 -11.58 -9.51
C PRO A 203 -4.50 -11.72 -10.04
N THR A 204 -5.01 -12.93 -10.24
CA THR A 204 -6.34 -13.13 -10.83
C THR A 204 -7.49 -12.83 -9.87
N TRP A 205 -7.21 -12.75 -8.57
CA TRP A 205 -8.19 -12.45 -7.54
C TRP A 205 -7.74 -11.27 -6.69
N GLU A 206 -8.65 -10.33 -6.49
CA GLU A 206 -8.38 -9.10 -5.74
C GLU A 206 -9.23 -9.07 -4.46
N LEU A 207 -8.64 -8.56 -3.38
CA LEU A 207 -9.37 -8.24 -2.16
C LEU A 207 -10.15 -6.93 -2.38
N ASN A 208 -11.47 -7.04 -2.40
CA ASN A 208 -12.37 -5.93 -2.63
C ASN A 208 -12.73 -5.25 -1.31
N TYR A 209 -12.66 -3.93 -1.28
CA TYR A 209 -13.15 -3.14 -0.14
C TYR A 209 -14.67 -3.32 0.02
N ILE A 210 -15.12 -3.64 1.23
CA ILE A 210 -16.55 -3.84 1.53
C ILE A 210 -17.13 -2.86 2.56
N GLY A 211 -16.30 -2.01 3.15
CA GLY A 211 -16.72 -0.98 4.11
C GLY A 211 -15.89 -0.96 5.39
N LEU A 212 -16.31 -0.12 6.34
CA LEU A 212 -15.74 -0.04 7.68
C LEU A 212 -16.48 -0.97 8.65
N ASN A 213 -15.76 -1.58 9.58
CA ASN A 213 -16.36 -2.29 10.71
C ASN A 213 -16.71 -1.33 11.89
N SER A 214 -17.18 -1.87 13.01
CA SER A 214 -17.57 -1.07 14.19
C SER A 214 -16.40 -0.35 14.89
N LEU A 215 -15.16 -0.71 14.56
CA LEU A 215 -13.94 -0.10 15.08
C LEU A 215 -13.30 0.87 14.07
N SER A 216 -14.01 1.20 12.98
CA SER A 216 -13.50 2.06 11.90
C SER A 216 -12.30 1.47 11.14
N GLN A 217 -12.14 0.15 11.12
CA GLN A 217 -11.13 -0.54 10.33
C GLN A 217 -11.67 -0.86 8.93
N TYR A 218 -10.82 -0.77 7.91
CA TYR A 218 -11.16 -1.06 6.52
C TYR A 218 -11.25 -2.57 6.32
N VAL A 219 -12.42 -3.04 5.88
CA VAL A 219 -12.65 -4.47 5.68
C VAL A 219 -12.58 -4.79 4.19
N TYR A 220 -11.80 -5.82 3.87
CA TYR A 220 -11.62 -6.30 2.52
C TYR A 220 -11.96 -7.78 2.41
N LYS A 221 -12.45 -8.18 1.23
CA LYS A 221 -12.94 -9.53 0.98
C LYS A 221 -12.58 -9.99 -0.42
N VAL A 222 -12.14 -11.23 -0.52
CA VAL A 222 -12.01 -11.94 -1.79
C VAL A 222 -12.94 -13.15 -1.79
N GLU A 223 -13.56 -13.42 -2.94
CA GLU A 223 -14.33 -14.64 -3.20
C GLU A 223 -13.68 -15.36 -4.38
N ILE A 224 -13.06 -16.51 -4.11
CA ILE A 224 -12.39 -17.32 -5.12
C ILE A 224 -13.37 -18.42 -5.56
N PRO A 225 -13.86 -18.39 -6.82
CA PRO A 225 -14.69 -19.46 -7.35
C PRO A 225 -13.85 -20.73 -7.56
N MET A 226 -14.31 -21.81 -6.94
CA MET A 226 -13.68 -23.13 -6.98
C MET A 226 -14.70 -24.14 -7.51
N LYS A 227 -14.28 -24.97 -8.46
CA LYS A 227 -15.10 -26.02 -9.07
C LYS A 227 -14.55 -27.40 -8.75
N PRO A 228 -15.43 -28.41 -8.59
CA PRO A 228 -15.01 -29.81 -8.52
C PRO A 228 -14.29 -30.21 -9.81
N ILE A 229 -13.44 -31.22 -9.71
CA ILE A 229 -12.79 -31.84 -10.86
C ILE A 229 -13.83 -32.64 -11.65
N GLN A 230 -14.02 -32.30 -12.93
CA GLN A 230 -14.98 -33.00 -13.79
C GLN A 230 -14.32 -33.87 -14.89
N THR A 231 -13.02 -33.73 -15.18
CA THR A 231 -12.34 -34.51 -16.22
C THR A 231 -10.84 -34.74 -15.94
N SER A 232 -10.28 -35.81 -16.51
CA SER A 232 -8.85 -36.17 -16.44
C SER A 232 -7.88 -35.16 -17.09
N THR A 233 -8.40 -34.18 -17.81
CA THR A 233 -7.64 -33.11 -18.46
C THR A 233 -7.49 -31.85 -17.60
N VAL A 234 -8.28 -31.71 -16.53
CA VAL A 234 -8.26 -30.54 -15.64
C VAL A 234 -8.36 -31.02 -14.19
N CYS A 235 -7.24 -31.46 -13.62
CA CYS A 235 -7.18 -31.80 -12.20
C CYS A 235 -7.17 -30.50 -11.36
N GLY A 236 -8.33 -30.10 -10.81
CA GLY A 236 -8.54 -28.96 -9.90
C GLY A 236 -8.24 -29.23 -8.42
N GLY A 237 -7.59 -28.28 -7.75
CA GLY A 237 -6.83 -28.46 -6.51
C GLY A 237 -7.58 -28.94 -5.26
N PHE A 238 -7.27 -30.17 -4.84
CA PHE A 238 -7.50 -30.70 -3.50
C PHE A 238 -6.20 -30.77 -2.72
N GLY A 239 -6.26 -30.42 -1.45
CA GLY A 239 -5.10 -30.42 -0.59
C GLY A 239 -5.07 -29.24 0.36
N THR A 240 -3.90 -29.06 0.95
CA THR A 240 -3.64 -28.09 1.97
C THR A 240 -2.76 -26.97 1.47
N PHE A 241 -3.03 -25.76 1.91
CA PHE A 241 -2.24 -24.59 1.58
C PHE A 241 -2.15 -23.62 2.77
N LYS A 242 -1.15 -22.74 2.71
CA LYS A 242 -1.00 -21.60 3.61
C LYS A 242 -1.22 -20.30 2.85
N VAL A 243 -1.62 -19.28 3.59
CA VAL A 243 -1.86 -17.93 3.06
C VAL A 243 -0.96 -16.93 3.76
N LYS A 244 -0.46 -15.97 3.00
CA LYS A 244 0.19 -14.77 3.50
C LYS A 244 -0.49 -13.55 2.89
N PHE A 245 -0.70 -12.50 3.68
CA PHE A 245 -1.22 -11.22 3.21
C PHE A 245 -0.12 -10.17 3.25
N GLU A 246 -0.19 -9.23 2.32
CA GLU A 246 0.66 -8.03 2.26
C GLU A 246 -0.24 -6.86 1.94
N VAL A 247 -0.22 -5.84 2.79
CA VAL A 247 -0.88 -4.56 2.56
C VAL A 247 0.18 -3.51 2.35
N LYS A 248 -0.06 -2.60 1.41
CA LYS A 248 0.79 -1.44 1.18
C LYS A 248 -0.07 -0.19 1.01
N ASP A 249 0.36 0.92 1.59
CA ASP A 249 -0.22 2.24 1.36
C ASP A 249 0.47 3.01 0.21
N GLN A 250 -0.10 4.14 -0.18
CA GLN A 250 0.47 5.02 -1.21
C GLN A 250 1.78 5.69 -0.77
N LYS A 251 2.07 5.72 0.54
CA LYS A 251 3.30 6.29 1.11
C LYS A 251 4.49 5.34 1.09
N GLY A 252 4.24 4.06 0.82
CA GLY A 252 5.28 3.06 0.69
C GLY A 252 5.35 2.08 1.86
N PHE A 253 4.58 2.28 2.93
CA PHE A 253 4.62 1.43 4.10
C PHE A 253 3.88 0.13 3.87
N ILE A 254 4.43 -0.95 4.43
CA ILE A 254 3.99 -2.32 4.19
C ILE A 254 3.81 -3.02 5.52
N ASP A 255 2.73 -3.78 5.64
CA ASP A 255 2.59 -4.83 6.65
C ASP A 255 2.35 -6.19 6.00
N VAL A 256 2.87 -7.24 6.63
CA VAL A 256 2.87 -8.61 6.13
C VAL A 256 2.41 -9.57 7.22
N LEU A 257 1.32 -10.30 6.95
CA LEU A 257 0.78 -11.31 7.85
C LEU A 257 0.90 -12.70 7.23
N GLU A 258 1.73 -13.57 7.82
CA GLU A 258 1.66 -15.01 7.55
C GLU A 258 0.58 -15.66 8.40
N TYR A 259 -0.48 -16.17 7.77
CA TYR A 259 -1.54 -16.90 8.45
C TYR A 259 -1.00 -18.27 8.89
N GLN A 260 -1.12 -18.55 10.18
CA GLN A 260 -0.42 -19.69 10.78
C GLN A 260 -1.09 -21.03 10.46
N ASP A 261 -2.42 -21.01 10.31
CA ASP A 261 -3.19 -22.22 10.07
C ASP A 261 -3.05 -22.72 8.63
N ILE A 262 -3.23 -24.02 8.49
CA ILE A 262 -3.29 -24.71 7.21
C ILE A 262 -4.75 -24.78 6.79
N ILE A 263 -5.03 -24.43 5.54
CA ILE A 263 -6.38 -24.47 4.96
C ILE A 263 -6.48 -25.69 4.07
N GLU A 264 -7.56 -26.46 4.21
CA GLU A 264 -7.85 -27.65 3.40
C GLU A 264 -8.97 -27.38 2.39
N ILE A 265 -8.74 -27.79 1.14
CA ILE A 265 -9.78 -27.90 0.10
C ILE A 265 -10.04 -29.38 -0.15
N CYS A 266 -11.29 -29.80 0.04
CA CYS A 266 -11.71 -31.20 -0.06
C CYS A 266 -12.79 -31.42 -1.13
N ALA A 267 -12.82 -32.63 -1.68
CA ALA A 267 -13.89 -33.10 -2.56
C ALA A 267 -15.03 -33.64 -1.68
N GLY A 268 -16.10 -32.87 -1.48
CA GLY A 268 -17.13 -33.26 -0.53
C GLY A 268 -16.76 -32.92 0.92
N GLU A 269 -16.56 -33.91 1.79
CA GLU A 269 -16.33 -33.70 3.22
C GLU A 269 -14.83 -33.55 3.56
N CYS A 270 -14.49 -32.51 4.33
CA CYS A 270 -13.14 -32.28 4.86
C CYS A 270 -12.96 -33.03 6.20
N GLN A 271 -11.73 -33.37 6.58
CA GLN A 271 -11.44 -34.21 7.75
C GLN A 271 -11.20 -33.43 9.05
#